data_AF-A0A7C5NYM8-F1
#
_entry.id   AF-A0A7C5NYM8-F1
#
_cell.length_a   1.000
_cell.length_b   1.000
_cell.length_c   1.000
_cell.angle_alpha   90.00
_cell.angle_beta   90.00
_cell.angle_gamma   90.00
#
_symmetry.space_group_name_H-M   'P 1'
#
loop_
_entity.id
_entity.type
_entity.pdbx_description
1 polymer ?
#
loop_
_entity_poly.entity_id
_entity_poly.type
_entity_poly.pdbx_seq_one_letter_code
_entity_poly.pdbx_strand_id
1 'polypeptide(L)' 'MGFAKGSWRRTVVEVREDLHREIRKLALLNDLRIYQLVNAILEDYLKDEQRVKALIKRLKL' A
#
# COMPACT_ATOMS: atom_id res chain seq x y z
N MET A 1 3.65 6.86 -22.83
CA MET A 1 2.84 5.77 -22.26
C MET A 1 1.82 6.41 -21.33
N GLY A 2 0.63 6.72 -21.86
CA GLY A 2 -0.38 7.50 -21.14
C GLY A 2 -1.24 6.60 -20.28
N PHE A 3 -1.10 6.67 -18.97
CA PHE A 3 -2.09 6.10 -18.07
C PHE A 3 -3.40 6.85 -18.27
N ALA A 4 -4.49 6.12 -18.52
CA ALA A 4 -5.83 6.67 -18.59
C ALA A 4 -6.08 7.58 -17.37
N LYS A 5 -6.78 8.70 -17.58
CA LYS A 5 -7.15 9.69 -16.57
C LYS A 5 -8.17 9.09 -15.58
N GLY A 6 -7.75 8.10 -14.80
CA GLY A 6 -8.51 7.56 -13.68
C GLY A 6 -8.54 8.61 -12.57
N SER A 7 -9.70 8.82 -11.96
CA SER A 7 -9.79 9.72 -10.81
C SER A 7 -9.01 9.10 -9.64
N TRP A 8 -7.90 9.71 -9.27
CA TRP A 8 -7.15 9.33 -8.08
C TRP A 8 -8.02 9.57 -6.86
N ARG A 9 -8.43 8.52 -6.17
CA ARG A 9 -9.13 8.61 -4.88
C ARG A 9 -8.10 8.56 -3.76
N ARG A 10 -8.23 9.47 -2.78
CA ARG A 10 -7.40 9.45 -1.57
C ARG A 10 -8.13 8.68 -0.48
N THR A 11 -7.42 7.75 0.14
CA THR A 11 -7.88 7.01 1.32
C THR A 11 -6.96 7.33 2.47
N VAL A 12 -7.52 7.72 3.62
CA VAL A 12 -6.79 7.87 4.87
C VAL A 12 -6.97 6.57 5.67
N VAL A 13 -5.88 6.02 6.17
CA VAL A 13 -5.88 4.78 6.97
C VAL A 13 -5.18 5.02 8.29
N GLU A 14 -5.69 4.40 9.35
CA GLU A 14 -5.00 4.32 10.63
C GLU A 14 -3.93 3.25 10.55
N VAL A 15 -2.72 3.56 11.01
CA VAL A 15 -1.57 2.66 11.00
C VAL A 15 -0.95 2.67 12.38
N ARG A 16 -0.50 1.52 12.87
CA ARG A 16 0.27 1.45 14.10
C ARG A 16 1.52 2.31 14.01
N GLU A 17 1.87 2.96 15.12
CA GLU A 17 2.95 3.95 15.16
C GLU A 17 4.31 3.38 14.73
N ASP A 18 4.65 2.18 15.19
CA ASP A 18 5.89 1.48 14.86
C ASP A 18 6.00 1.23 13.35
N LEU A 19 4.93 0.72 12.74
CA LEU A 19 4.88 0.47 11.29
C LEU A 19 4.98 1.78 10.49
N HIS A 20 4.32 2.85 10.93
CA HIS A 20 4.44 4.15 10.27
C HIS A 20 5.87 4.70 10.33
N ARG A 21 6.59 4.53 11.45
CA ARG A 21 8.02 4.91 11.57
C ARG A 21 8.89 4.11 10.60
N GLU A 22 8.65 2.81 10.46
CA GLU A 22 9.39 1.97 9.51
C GLU A 22 9.14 2.36 8.05
N ILE A 23 7.87 2.55 7.67
CA ILE A 23 7.48 3.00 6.32
C ILE A 23 8.15 4.34 6.00
N ARG A 24 8.17 5.28 6.96
CA ARG A 24 8.83 6.58 6.77
C ARG A 24 10.33 6.44 6.56
N LYS A 25 10.99 5.58 7.34
CA LYS A 25 12.43 5.31 7.19
C LYS A 25 12.74 4.71 5.81
N LEU A 26 11.96 3.71 5.38
CA LEU A 26 12.12 3.09 4.07
C LEU A 26 11.89 4.07 2.93
N ALA A 27 10.88 4.94 3.05
CA ALA A 27 10.62 5.98 2.06
C ALA A 27 11.80 6.94 1.91
N LEU A 28 12.39 7.37 3.04
CA LEU A 28 13.56 8.25 3.05
C LEU A 28 14.79 7.59 2.41
N LEU A 29 15.07 6.33 2.73
CA LEU A 29 16.22 5.60 2.20
C LEU A 29 16.17 5.39 0.68
N ASN A 30 14.97 5.42 0.10
CA ASN A 30 14.74 5.20 -1.33
C ASN A 30 14.37 6.48 -2.09
N ASP A 31 14.43 7.65 -1.45
CA ASP A 31 14.00 8.94 -2.01
C ASP A 31 12.57 8.91 -2.60
N LEU A 32 11.66 8.23 -1.89
CA LEU A 32 10.25 8.10 -2.26
C LEU A 32 9.35 8.91 -1.32
N ARG A 33 8.23 9.41 -1.86
CA ARG A 33 7.12 9.84 -1.01
C ARG A 33 6.49 8.61 -0.35
N ILE A 34 6.05 8.74 0.89
CA ILE A 34 5.40 7.64 1.64
C ILE A 34 4.27 6.97 0.83
N TYR A 35 3.41 7.76 0.17
CA TYR A 35 2.31 7.19 -0.61
C TYR A 35 2.80 6.40 -1.84
N GLN A 36 3.94 6.76 -2.43
CA GLN A 36 4.51 6.00 -3.56
C GLN A 36 5.00 4.65 -3.09
N LEU A 37 5.73 4.62 -1.97
CA LEU A 37 6.19 3.38 -1.36
C LEU A 37 5.02 2.48 -0.94
N VAL A 38 4.04 3.04 -0.24
CA VAL A 38 2.86 2.30 0.23
C VAL A 38 2.06 1.75 -0.95
N ASN A 39 1.85 2.55 -2.01
CA ASN A 39 1.14 2.08 -3.20
C ASN A 39 1.90 0.94 -3.89
N ALA A 40 3.22 1.03 -4.04
CA ALA A 40 4.01 -0.04 -4.64
C ALA A 40 3.93 -1.34 -3.82
N ILE A 41 3.99 -1.25 -2.48
CA ILE A 41 3.79 -2.41 -1.59
C ILE A 41 2.39 -3.01 -1.77
N LEU A 42 1.36 -2.16 -1.81
CA LEU A 42 -0.03 -2.62 -1.98
C LEU A 42 -0.24 -3.26 -3.35
N GLU A 43 0.23 -2.64 -4.43
CA GLU A 43 0.14 -3.18 -5.79
C GLU A 43 0.83 -4.54 -5.88
N ASP A 44 2.02 -4.67 -5.30
CA ASP A 44 2.74 -5.93 -5.31
C ASP A 44 2.03 -7.02 -4.49
N TYR A 45 1.54 -6.67 -3.29
CA TYR A 45 0.78 -7.59 -2.45
C TYR A 45 -0.54 -8.04 -3.10
N LEU A 46 -1.24 -7.11 -3.77
CA LEU A 46 -2.54 -7.36 -4.39
C LEU A 46 -2.44 -8.15 -5.71
N LYS A 47 -1.25 -8.28 -6.33
CA LYS A 47 -1.05 -9.16 -7.49
C LYS A 47 -1.37 -10.62 -7.18
N ASP A 48 -1.15 -11.06 -5.94
CA ASP A 48 -1.51 -12.41 -5.49
C ASP A 48 -2.95 -12.43 -4.95
N GLU A 49 -3.90 -12.53 -5.88
CA GLU A 49 -5.32 -12.54 -5.56
C GLU A 49 -5.72 -13.69 -4.62
N GLN A 50 -5.06 -14.85 -4.72
CA GLN A 50 -5.34 -16.01 -3.88
C GLN A 50 -4.96 -15.73 -2.43
N ARG A 51 -3.76 -15.17 -2.21
CA ARG A 51 -3.29 -14.77 -0.88
C ARG A 51 -4.19 -13.71 -0.25
N VAL A 52 -4.64 -12.74 -1.05
CA VAL A 52 -5.56 -11.68 -0.59
C VAL A 52 -6.91 -12.28 -0.18
N LYS A 53 -7.51 -13.13 -1.02
CA LYS A 53 -8.77 -13.82 -0.71
C LYS A 53 -8.66 -14.67 0.56
N ALA A 54 -7.57 -15.41 0.73
CA ALA A 54 -7.32 -16.19 1.92
C ALA A 54 -7.19 -15.31 3.17
N LEU A 55 -6.51 -14.15 3.06
CA LEU A 55 -6.40 -13.20 4.15
C LEU A 55 -7.76 -12.63 4.56
N ILE A 56 -8.57 -12.16 3.61
CA ILE A 56 -9.91 -11.60 3.86
C ILE A 56 -10.78 -12.63 4.60
N LYS A 57 -10.82 -13.87 4.10
CA LYS A 57 -11.56 -14.97 4.74
C LYS A 57 -11.11 -15.21 6.19
N ARG A 58 -9.80 -15.14 6.46
CA ARG A 58 -9.25 -15.32 7.82
C ARG A 58 -9.59 -14.16 8.74
N LEU A 59 -9.58 -12.93 8.21
CA LEU A 59 -9.90 -11.72 8.98
C LEU A 59 -11.41 -11.54 9.22
N LYS A 60 -12.26 -12.39 8.60
CA LYS A 60 -13.72 -12.30 8.64
C LYS A 60 -14.23 -10.92 8.18
N LEU A 61 -13.51 -10.30 7.25
CA LEU A 61 -13.91 -9.07 6.56
C LEU A 61 -14.80 -9.41 5.36
#